data_AF-T0YSQ7-F1
#
_entry.id   AF-T0YSQ7-F1
#
_cell.length_a   1.000
_cell.length_b   1.000
_cell.length_c   1.000
_cell.angle_alpha   90.00
_cell.angle_beta   90.00
_cell.angle_gamma   90.00
#
_symmetry.space_group_name_H-M   'P 1'
#
loop_
_entity.id
_entity.type
_entity.pdbx_description
1 polymer ?
#
loop_
_entity_poly.entity_id
_entity_poly.type
_entity_poly.pdbx_seq_one_letter_code
_entity_poly.pdbx_strand_id
1 'polypeptide(L)'
;MLWALMAVGVFAIFAIWPKRAQRGVKGKKDVPRPLRGSWVVREDQGRRLWEAELKERELDPGSLVPLGTGYVLPESEMQHVKIVGTSGSGKSMVIKHILAAVEQRPSQRAVIVDPDGGYTRLFFNPERGDVIFNPFDARASGWDLAADVGEDYEARHLAAALVPDAVGHGGGMENLRAGAAQCSNSRAARRGTVDARVFVSRGDAQRRCRARRARRGFSGCTIFCRK
;
A
#
# COMPACT_ATOMS: atom_id res chain seq x y z
N MET A 1 -29.91 1.74 -69.54
CA MET A 1 -28.63 1.53 -68.82
C MET A 1 -28.48 2.41 -67.57
N LEU A 2 -28.93 3.67 -67.56
CA LEU A 2 -28.86 4.55 -66.37
C LEU A 2 -29.58 4.00 -65.11
N TRP A 3 -30.73 3.36 -65.27
CA TRP A 3 -31.51 2.83 -64.14
C TRP A 3 -30.81 1.70 -63.37
N ALA A 4 -30.01 0.87 -64.05
CA ALA A 4 -29.25 -0.21 -63.42
C ALA A 4 -28.11 0.35 -62.55
N LEU A 5 -27.44 1.41 -63.02
CA LEU A 5 -26.37 2.08 -62.27
C LEU A 5 -26.92 2.83 -61.04
N MET A 6 -28.08 3.46 -61.17
CA MET A 6 -28.79 4.10 -60.05
C MET A 6 -29.21 3.07 -58.99
N ALA A 7 -29.74 1.92 -59.41
CA ALA A 7 -30.14 0.85 -58.49
C ALA A 7 -28.94 0.26 -57.72
N VAL A 8 -27.82 0.01 -58.41
CA VAL A 8 -26.58 -0.47 -57.78
C VAL A 8 -26.00 0.57 -56.80
N GLY A 9 -26.03 1.86 -57.16
CA GLY A 9 -25.59 2.94 -56.28
C GLY A 9 -26.42 3.04 -55.00
N VAL A 10 -27.74 2.97 -55.11
CA VAL A 10 -28.66 2.99 -53.94
C VAL A 10 -28.48 1.74 -53.08
N PHE A 11 -28.31 0.56 -53.69
CA PHE A 11 -28.04 -0.68 -52.95
C PHE A 11 -26.68 -0.64 -52.23
N ALA A 12 -25.65 -0.09 -52.87
CA ALA A 12 -24.33 0.08 -52.26
C ALA A 12 -24.39 1.06 -51.07
N ILE A 13 -25.13 2.16 -51.19
CA ILE A 13 -25.35 3.11 -50.10
C ILE A 13 -26.09 2.41 -48.95
N PHE A 14 -27.19 1.71 -49.22
CA PHE A 14 -27.94 0.98 -48.18
C PHE A 14 -27.20 -0.22 -47.58
N ALA A 15 -26.24 -0.83 -48.29
CA ALA A 15 -25.43 -1.92 -47.76
C ALA A 15 -24.23 -1.44 -46.92
N ILE A 16 -23.66 -0.29 -47.27
CA ILE A 16 -22.48 0.28 -46.62
C ILE A 16 -22.87 1.17 -45.42
N TRP A 17 -23.99 1.90 -45.52
CA TRP A 17 -24.45 2.85 -44.50
C TRP A 17 -24.80 2.21 -43.15
N PRO A 18 -25.54 1.08 -43.04
CA PRO A 18 -25.81 0.46 -41.75
C PRO A 18 -24.54 -0.12 -41.12
N LYS A 19 -23.57 -0.62 -41.90
CA LYS A 19 -22.29 -1.11 -41.37
C LYS A 19 -21.39 0.01 -40.86
N ARG A 20 -21.48 1.22 -41.43
CA ARG A 20 -20.72 2.40 -40.99
C ARG A 20 -21.41 3.17 -39.86
N ALA A 21 -22.75 3.20 -39.85
CA ALA A 21 -23.56 3.80 -38.79
C ALA A 21 -23.63 2.91 -37.53
N GLN A 22 -23.54 1.58 -37.66
CA GLN A 22 -23.39 0.65 -36.53
C GLN A 22 -21.95 0.57 -35.97
N ARG A 23 -20.98 1.30 -36.56
CA ARG A 23 -19.69 1.61 -35.90
C ARG A 23 -19.83 2.76 -34.90
N GLY A 24 -21.05 3.08 -34.44
CA GLY A 24 -21.24 3.75 -33.17
C GLY A 24 -20.65 2.90 -32.05
N VAL A 25 -19.63 3.44 -31.38
CA VAL A 25 -18.96 2.96 -30.16
C VAL A 25 -19.75 1.87 -29.44
N LYS A 26 -19.46 0.61 -29.78
CA LYS A 26 -19.89 -0.59 -29.04
C LYS A 26 -19.11 -0.63 -27.72
N GLY A 27 -19.45 0.27 -26.81
CA GLY A 27 -18.69 0.46 -25.56
C GLY A 27 -19.43 1.18 -24.44
N LYS A 28 -20.63 1.72 -24.68
CA LYS A 28 -21.32 2.56 -23.68
C LYS A 28 -22.36 1.87 -22.78
N LYS A 29 -22.62 0.55 -22.88
CA LYS A 29 -23.73 -0.09 -22.11
C LYS A 29 -23.43 -1.47 -21.51
N ASP A 30 -22.18 -1.80 -21.19
CA ASP A 30 -21.91 -3.08 -20.51
C ASP A 30 -22.11 -3.04 -18.98
N VAL A 31 -22.24 -1.83 -18.43
CA VAL A 31 -22.36 -1.61 -16.99
C VAL A 31 -23.47 -0.61 -16.70
N PRO A 32 -24.62 -1.04 -16.15
CA PRO A 32 -25.68 -0.12 -15.73
C PRO A 32 -25.14 0.82 -14.64
N ARG A 33 -25.39 2.13 -14.77
CA ARG A 33 -25.06 3.08 -13.71
C ARG A 33 -25.90 2.73 -12.47
N PRO A 34 -25.29 2.45 -11.31
CA PRO A 34 -26.03 2.10 -10.11
C PRO A 34 -26.91 3.27 -9.67
N LEU A 35 -28.11 2.97 -9.15
CA LEU A 35 -28.98 3.99 -8.59
C LEU A 35 -28.37 4.60 -7.32
N ARG A 36 -27.92 3.76 -6.37
CA ARG A 36 -27.20 4.13 -5.13
C ARG A 36 -26.42 2.92 -4.58
N GLY A 37 -25.49 3.19 -3.66
CA GLY A 37 -24.79 2.17 -2.86
C GLY A 37 -23.60 1.51 -3.55
N SER A 38 -23.05 0.49 -2.89
CA SER A 38 -21.97 -0.33 -3.42
C SER A 38 -22.50 -1.29 -4.47
N TRP A 39 -21.70 -1.53 -5.50
CA TRP A 39 -22.06 -2.41 -6.59
C TRP A 39 -20.84 -3.22 -7.01
N VAL A 40 -21.09 -4.43 -7.48
CA VAL A 40 -20.06 -5.41 -7.80
C VAL A 40 -20.03 -5.57 -9.32
N VAL A 41 -18.82 -5.56 -9.86
CA VAL A 41 -18.56 -5.79 -11.28
C VAL A 41 -17.75 -7.04 -11.49
N ARG A 42 -17.86 -7.59 -12.69
CA ARG A 42 -16.89 -8.57 -13.17
C ARG A 42 -15.54 -7.91 -13.36
N GLU A 43 -14.48 -8.71 -13.29
CA GLU A 43 -13.10 -8.22 -13.45
C GLU A 43 -12.89 -7.47 -14.77
N ASP A 44 -13.40 -8.03 -15.87
CA ASP A 44 -13.26 -7.45 -17.21
C ASP A 44 -14.00 -6.11 -17.35
N GLN A 45 -15.11 -5.94 -16.63
CA GLN A 45 -15.84 -4.68 -16.55
C GLN A 45 -15.09 -3.67 -15.67
N GLY A 46 -14.57 -4.11 -14.52
CA GLY A 46 -13.78 -3.30 -13.60
C GLY A 46 -12.53 -2.70 -14.25
N ARG A 47 -11.81 -3.50 -15.04
CA ARG A 47 -10.62 -3.02 -15.78
C ARG A 47 -10.95 -1.90 -16.76
N ARG A 48 -12.06 -2.05 -17.51
CA ARG A 48 -12.53 -1.03 -18.46
C ARG A 48 -12.99 0.25 -17.77
N LEU A 49 -13.63 0.13 -16.61
CA LEU A 49 -14.02 1.28 -15.78
C LEU A 49 -12.78 2.03 -15.27
N TRP A 50 -11.75 1.31 -14.82
CA TRP A 50 -10.48 1.91 -14.45
C TRP A 50 -9.78 2.60 -15.64
N GLU A 51 -9.73 1.97 -16.81
CA GLU A 51 -9.15 2.59 -18.02
C GLU A 51 -9.88 3.89 -18.40
N ALA A 52 -11.20 3.91 -18.30
CA ALA A 52 -12.00 5.11 -18.54
C ALA A 52 -11.74 6.20 -17.49
N GLU A 53 -11.73 5.84 -16.21
CA GLU A 53 -11.46 6.75 -15.08
C GLU A 53 -10.07 7.38 -15.18
N LEU A 54 -9.04 6.57 -15.44
CA LEU A 54 -7.66 7.06 -15.59
C LEU A 54 -7.52 8.00 -16.78
N LYS A 55 -8.21 7.71 -17.89
CA LYS A 55 -8.23 8.58 -19.07
C LYS A 55 -8.96 9.89 -18.81
N GLU A 56 -10.12 9.85 -18.16
CA GLU A 56 -10.90 11.05 -17.82
C GLU A 56 -10.15 11.96 -16.85
N ARG A 57 -9.37 11.38 -15.94
CA ARG A 57 -8.58 12.10 -14.95
C ARG A 57 -7.15 12.40 -15.39
N GLU A 58 -6.77 12.00 -16.60
CA GLU A 58 -5.41 12.16 -17.16
C GLU A 58 -4.31 11.59 -16.25
N LEU A 59 -4.58 10.46 -15.60
CA LEU A 59 -3.66 9.79 -14.68
C LEU A 59 -2.84 8.71 -15.40
N ASP A 60 -1.52 8.72 -15.18
CA ASP A 60 -0.64 7.66 -15.66
C ASP A 60 -0.68 6.44 -14.70
N PRO A 61 -1.11 5.24 -15.16
CA PRO A 61 -1.10 4.03 -14.34
C PRO A 61 0.26 3.70 -13.73
N GLY A 62 1.36 4.01 -14.43
CA GLY A 62 2.72 3.74 -13.93
C GLY A 62 3.08 4.54 -12.68
N SER A 63 2.40 5.67 -12.47
CA SER A 63 2.56 6.54 -11.31
C SER A 63 1.69 6.14 -10.10
N LEU A 64 0.78 5.18 -10.25
CA LEU A 64 -0.23 4.81 -9.23
C LEU A 64 0.07 3.50 -8.50
N VAL A 65 -0.49 3.33 -7.30
CA VAL A 65 -0.23 2.13 -6.48
C VAL A 65 -1.22 1.04 -6.93
N PRO A 66 -0.76 -0.10 -7.47
CA PRO A 66 -1.66 -1.16 -7.89
C PRO A 66 -2.28 -1.84 -6.67
N LEU A 67 -3.59 -2.06 -6.72
CA LEU A 67 -4.33 -2.80 -5.70
C LEU A 67 -5.36 -3.72 -6.38
N GLY A 68 -5.03 -5.01 -6.45
CA GLY A 68 -5.84 -5.98 -7.18
C GLY A 68 -5.84 -5.67 -8.68
N THR A 69 -7.02 -5.48 -9.25
CA THR A 69 -7.20 -5.14 -10.68
C THR A 69 -7.29 -3.64 -10.96
N GLY A 70 -7.16 -2.83 -9.91
CA GLY A 70 -7.25 -1.37 -9.98
C GLY A 70 -6.04 -0.67 -9.35
N TYR A 71 -6.25 0.60 -9.03
CA TYR A 71 -5.21 1.47 -8.47
C TYR A 71 -5.74 2.27 -7.29
N VAL A 72 -4.87 2.58 -6.33
CA VAL A 72 -5.13 3.60 -5.32
C VAL A 72 -4.99 4.96 -5.99
N LEU A 73 -6.06 5.75 -5.92
CA LEU A 73 -6.07 7.11 -6.44
C LEU A 73 -5.20 8.03 -5.57
N PRO A 74 -4.54 9.06 -6.14
CA PRO A 74 -3.64 9.94 -5.39
C PRO A 74 -4.27 10.58 -4.14
N GLU A 75 -5.55 10.94 -4.20
CA GLU A 75 -6.32 11.52 -3.10
C GLU A 75 -6.68 10.51 -1.99
N SER A 76 -6.66 9.22 -2.29
CA SER A 76 -6.93 8.14 -1.33
C SER A 76 -5.67 7.62 -0.66
N GLU A 77 -4.48 7.94 -1.17
CA GLU A 77 -3.19 7.49 -0.63
C GLU A 77 -3.01 7.89 0.84
N MET A 78 -3.52 9.07 1.23
CA MET A 78 -3.43 9.61 2.59
C MET A 78 -4.55 9.12 3.53
N GLN A 79 -5.52 8.36 3.03
CA GLN A 79 -6.68 7.91 3.82
C GLN A 79 -6.45 6.59 4.57
N HIS A 80 -5.24 6.05 4.47
CA HIS A 80 -4.84 4.73 4.95
C HIS A 80 -5.55 3.57 4.24
N VAL A 81 -4.88 2.42 4.18
CA VAL A 81 -5.42 1.20 3.58
C VAL A 81 -5.45 0.10 4.62
N LYS A 82 -6.60 -0.56 4.78
CA LYS A 82 -6.75 -1.73 5.64
C LYS A 82 -6.90 -2.99 4.80
N ILE A 83 -5.95 -3.92 4.91
CA ILE A 83 -5.97 -5.20 4.20
C ILE A 83 -6.44 -6.29 5.18
N VAL A 84 -7.58 -6.92 4.89
CA VAL A 84 -8.20 -7.94 5.74
C VAL A 84 -8.20 -9.29 5.03
N GLY A 85 -7.90 -10.36 5.76
CA GLY A 85 -7.92 -11.72 5.22
C GLY A 85 -7.32 -12.75 6.17
N THR A 86 -7.62 -14.03 5.96
CA THR A 86 -7.10 -15.16 6.74
C THR A 86 -5.61 -15.41 6.46
N SER A 87 -4.95 -16.22 7.28
CA SER A 87 -3.58 -16.64 6.97
C SER A 87 -3.56 -17.37 5.62
N GLY A 88 -2.54 -17.12 4.80
CA GLY A 88 -2.46 -17.66 3.45
C GLY A 88 -3.30 -16.95 2.38
N SER A 89 -4.14 -15.97 2.73
CA SER A 89 -4.99 -15.25 1.75
C SER A 89 -4.25 -14.25 0.85
N GLY A 90 -2.91 -14.24 0.86
CA GLY A 90 -2.11 -13.33 0.03
C GLY A 90 -1.91 -11.90 0.54
N LYS A 91 -2.27 -11.57 1.79
CA LYS A 91 -2.06 -10.21 2.35
C LYS A 91 -0.62 -9.71 2.18
N SER A 92 0.36 -10.56 2.50
CA SER A 92 1.78 -10.22 2.35
C SER A 92 2.17 -9.98 0.89
N MET A 93 1.51 -10.63 -0.07
CA MET A 93 1.73 -10.37 -1.50
C MET A 93 1.19 -9.01 -1.92
N VAL A 94 0.01 -8.64 -1.43
CA VAL A 94 -0.56 -7.29 -1.67
C VAL A 94 0.39 -6.21 -1.15
N ILE A 95 0.94 -6.38 0.05
CA ILE A 95 1.92 -5.44 0.62
C ILE A 95 3.18 -5.35 -0.24
N LYS A 96 3.70 -6.48 -0.76
CA LYS A 96 4.86 -6.46 -1.68
C LYS A 96 4.57 -5.66 -2.94
N HIS A 97 3.37 -5.76 -3.51
CA HIS A 97 3.00 -4.95 -4.69
C HIS A 97 2.95 -3.46 -4.37
N ILE A 98 2.42 -3.09 -3.19
CA ILE A 98 2.43 -1.70 -2.72
C ILE A 98 3.87 -1.21 -2.56
N LEU A 99 4.73 -1.98 -1.91
CA LEU A 99 6.14 -1.62 -1.70
C LEU A 99 6.93 -1.50 -3.01
N ALA A 100 6.68 -2.39 -3.98
CA ALA A 100 7.28 -2.30 -5.31
C ALA A 100 6.86 -1.01 -6.04
N ALA A 101 5.61 -0.58 -5.91
CA ALA A 101 5.15 0.68 -6.49
C ALA A 101 5.75 1.90 -5.78
N VAL A 102 5.90 1.85 -4.46
CA VAL A 102 6.64 2.88 -3.70
C VAL A 102 8.11 2.91 -4.15
N GLU A 103 8.71 1.75 -4.43
CA GLU A 103 10.10 1.67 -4.88
C GLU A 103 10.34 2.39 -6.22
N GLN A 104 9.37 2.31 -7.13
CA GLN A 104 9.39 3.02 -8.41
C GLN A 104 9.23 4.55 -8.27
N ARG A 105 8.95 5.05 -7.05
CA ARG A 105 8.78 6.48 -6.76
C ARG A 105 9.89 6.98 -5.83
N PRO A 106 10.92 7.65 -6.37
CA PRO A 106 12.06 8.11 -5.57
C PRO A 106 11.70 9.14 -4.49
N SER A 107 10.60 9.88 -4.65
CA SER A 107 10.16 10.91 -3.69
C SER A 107 9.40 10.36 -2.48
N GLN A 108 9.04 9.07 -2.49
CA GLN A 108 8.25 8.46 -1.43
C GLN A 108 9.10 7.68 -0.44
N ARG A 109 8.80 7.80 0.84
CA ARG A 109 9.46 7.06 1.91
C ARG A 109 8.50 6.06 2.52
N ALA A 110 9.04 4.95 3.02
CA ALA A 110 8.24 3.93 3.69
C ALA A 110 8.87 3.51 5.02
N VAL A 111 8.08 3.50 6.09
CA VAL A 111 8.42 2.81 7.34
C VAL A 111 7.66 1.49 7.38
N ILE A 112 8.40 0.40 7.50
CA ILE A 112 7.89 -0.97 7.41
C ILE A 112 8.24 -1.70 8.70
N VAL A 113 7.20 -2.18 9.38
CA VAL A 113 7.34 -3.11 10.51
C VAL A 113 7.37 -4.53 9.95
N ASP A 114 8.50 -5.20 10.11
CA ASP A 114 8.83 -6.46 9.44
C ASP A 114 9.26 -7.53 10.48
N PRO A 115 8.29 -8.24 11.09
CA PRO A 115 8.61 -9.21 12.15
C PRO A 115 9.44 -10.40 11.68
N ASP A 116 9.26 -10.85 10.44
CA ASP A 116 9.96 -12.02 9.87
C ASP A 116 11.19 -11.63 9.03
N GLY A 117 11.43 -10.34 8.83
CA GLY A 117 12.53 -9.84 7.99
C GLY A 117 12.29 -10.07 6.49
N GLY A 118 11.09 -10.50 6.09
CA GLY A 118 10.78 -10.89 4.72
C GLY A 118 10.83 -9.70 3.76
N TYR A 119 10.34 -8.54 4.19
CA TYR A 119 10.37 -7.33 3.38
C TYR A 119 11.76 -6.70 3.34
N THR A 120 12.45 -6.67 4.48
CA THR A 120 13.81 -6.16 4.63
C THR A 120 14.74 -6.93 3.70
N ARG A 121 14.63 -8.26 3.60
CA ARG A 121 15.44 -9.06 2.66
C ARG A 121 15.22 -8.70 1.19
N LEU A 122 14.02 -8.27 0.83
CA LEU A 122 13.66 -7.99 -0.56
C LEU A 122 13.93 -6.53 -0.97
N PHE A 123 13.68 -5.58 -0.06
CA PHE A 123 13.62 -4.16 -0.41
C PHE A 123 14.71 -3.31 0.24
N PHE A 124 15.48 -3.81 1.22
CA PHE A 124 16.53 -3.02 1.86
C PHE A 124 17.68 -2.73 0.90
N ASN A 125 17.99 -1.45 0.72
CA ASN A 125 19.15 -0.99 -0.04
C ASN A 125 19.98 0.03 0.77
N PRO A 126 21.19 -0.34 1.22
CA PRO A 126 22.05 0.59 1.97
C PRO A 126 22.58 1.74 1.10
N GLU A 127 22.75 1.55 -0.21
CA GLU A 127 23.25 2.60 -1.13
C GLU A 127 22.21 3.71 -1.34
N ARG A 128 20.92 3.38 -1.24
CA ARG A 128 19.82 4.36 -1.21
C ARG A 128 19.78 5.15 0.10
N GLY A 129 20.49 4.70 1.14
CA GLY A 129 20.51 5.31 2.46
C GLY A 129 19.40 4.83 3.39
N ASP A 130 18.86 3.63 3.13
CA ASP A 130 17.86 3.02 3.98
C ASP A 130 18.43 2.67 5.37
N VAL A 131 17.56 2.67 6.38
CA VAL A 131 17.94 2.44 7.77
C VAL A 131 17.18 1.25 8.34
N ILE A 132 17.91 0.34 8.98
CA ILE A 132 17.33 -0.73 9.79
C ILE A 132 17.41 -0.32 11.27
N PHE A 133 16.30 -0.45 11.97
CA PHE A 133 16.19 -0.40 13.42
C PHE A 133 15.85 -1.79 13.94
N ASN A 134 16.90 -2.49 14.37
CA ASN A 134 16.80 -3.77 15.05
C ASN A 134 18.06 -3.92 15.93
N PRO A 135 17.96 -3.91 17.26
CA PRO A 135 19.14 -3.94 18.14
C PRO A 135 19.97 -5.22 17.97
N PHE A 136 19.41 -6.24 17.32
CA PHE A 136 20.09 -7.52 17.11
C PHE A 136 20.59 -7.74 15.68
N ASP A 137 20.28 -6.83 14.74
CA ASP A 137 20.81 -6.89 13.38
C ASP A 137 22.14 -6.12 13.31
N ALA A 138 23.20 -6.77 12.82
CA ALA A 138 24.52 -6.17 12.70
C ALA A 138 24.58 -5.00 11.71
N ARG A 139 23.61 -4.91 10.80
CA ARG A 139 23.46 -3.82 9.81
C ARG A 139 22.68 -2.63 10.38
N ALA A 140 22.02 -2.81 11.53
CA ALA A 140 21.16 -1.78 12.10
C ALA A 140 21.95 -0.56 12.53
N SER A 141 21.27 0.58 12.43
CA SER A 141 21.72 1.82 13.04
C SER A 141 21.31 1.83 14.50
N GLY A 142 22.24 2.21 15.39
CA GLY A 142 21.91 2.55 16.76
C GLY A 142 21.00 3.77 16.78
N TRP A 143 19.98 3.72 17.63
CA TRP A 143 19.04 4.81 17.85
C TRP A 143 19.20 5.33 19.28
N ASP A 144 19.47 6.62 19.40
CA ASP A 144 19.50 7.33 20.68
C ASP A 144 18.16 8.03 20.87
N LEU A 145 17.28 7.39 21.64
CA LEU A 145 15.94 7.90 21.96
C LEU A 145 16.00 9.26 22.69
N ALA A 146 17.01 9.48 23.54
CA ALA A 146 17.13 10.71 24.30
C ALA A 146 17.49 11.90 23.39
N ALA A 147 18.21 11.64 22.29
CA ALA A 147 18.56 12.66 21.31
C ALA A 147 17.34 13.18 20.50
N ASP A 148 16.21 12.47 20.53
CA ASP A 148 14.97 12.89 19.87
C ASP A 148 14.07 13.77 20.76
N VAL A 149 14.44 13.97 22.04
CA VAL A 149 13.71 14.80 22.99
C VAL A 149 14.38 16.18 23.06
N GLY A 150 13.75 17.18 22.43
CA GLY A 150 14.17 18.58 22.55
C GLY A 150 13.42 19.34 23.64
N GLU A 151 12.16 18.98 23.89
CA GLU A 151 11.25 19.72 24.77
C GLU A 151 10.53 18.78 25.77
N ASP A 152 10.07 19.34 26.90
CA ASP A 152 9.40 18.58 27.98
C ASP A 152 8.16 17.81 27.50
N TYR A 153 7.40 18.35 26.53
CA TYR A 153 6.22 17.66 26.01
C TYR A 153 6.60 16.44 25.17
N GLU A 154 7.75 16.46 24.49
CA GLU A 154 8.25 15.35 23.68
C GLU A 154 8.66 14.18 24.58
N ALA A 155 9.26 14.48 25.75
CA ALA A 155 9.57 13.48 26.76
C ALA A 155 8.31 12.71 27.20
N ARG A 156 7.20 13.42 27.42
CA ARG A 156 5.91 12.80 27.80
C ARG A 156 5.33 11.94 26.68
N HIS A 157 5.37 12.41 25.43
CA HIS A 157 4.90 11.63 24.28
C HIS A 157 5.74 10.37 24.06
N LEU A 158 7.07 10.49 24.19
CA LEU A 158 7.97 9.36 24.08
C LEU A 158 7.73 8.36 25.20
N ALA A 159 7.56 8.82 26.43
CA ALA A 159 7.23 7.96 27.57
C ALA A 159 5.91 7.20 27.35
N ALA A 160 4.87 7.87 26.86
CA ALA A 160 3.58 7.24 26.55
C ALA A 160 3.68 6.21 25.41
N ALA A 161 4.55 6.44 24.42
CA ALA A 161 4.81 5.49 23.35
C ALA A 161 5.61 4.26 23.82
N LEU A 162 6.56 4.44 24.74
CA LEU A 162 7.40 3.37 25.29
C LEU A 162 6.70 2.52 26.35
N VAL A 163 5.90 3.18 27.20
CA VAL A 163 5.13 2.56 28.28
C VAL A 163 3.65 2.81 27.97
N PRO A 164 3.05 1.99 27.09
CA PRO A 164 1.65 2.15 26.75
C PRO A 164 0.76 1.88 27.97
N ASP A 165 -0.37 2.58 28.03
CA ASP A 165 -1.35 2.36 29.09
C ASP A 165 -1.80 0.88 29.10
N ALA A 166 -1.90 0.32 30.30
CA ALA A 166 -2.37 -1.05 30.47
C ALA A 166 -3.82 -1.16 29.97
N VAL A 167 -4.04 -2.04 28.99
CA VAL A 167 -5.38 -2.31 28.46
C VAL A 167 -6.09 -3.29 29.40
N GLY A 168 -6.80 -2.79 30.41
CA GLY A 168 -7.65 -3.59 31.30
C GLY A 168 -7.82 -3.00 32.70
N HIS A 169 -9.03 -3.09 33.25
CA HIS A 169 -9.37 -2.68 34.62
C HIS A 169 -8.46 -3.36 35.67
N GLY A 170 -7.78 -2.54 36.47
CA GLY A 170 -7.27 -2.90 37.80
C GLY A 170 -6.00 -3.75 37.83
N GLY A 171 -4.94 -3.18 38.40
CA GLY A 171 -3.84 -3.95 39.00
C GLY A 171 -2.49 -3.80 38.34
N GLY A 172 -1.72 -2.82 38.84
CA GLY A 172 -0.33 -3.02 39.25
C GLY A 172 0.74 -3.38 38.20
N MET A 173 1.98 -3.20 38.63
CA MET A 173 3.25 -3.42 37.92
C MET A 173 3.55 -4.90 37.60
N GLU A 174 2.52 -5.71 37.31
CA GLU A 174 2.63 -7.12 36.95
C GLU A 174 2.46 -7.33 35.43
N ASN A 175 1.84 -6.39 34.73
CA ASN A 175 1.57 -6.46 33.29
C ASN A 175 2.75 -6.01 32.39
N LEU A 176 3.83 -5.46 32.93
CA LEU A 176 5.01 -5.09 32.15
C LEU A 176 5.70 -6.31 31.50
N ARG A 177 5.52 -7.51 32.06
CA ARG A 177 5.98 -8.77 31.45
C ARG A 177 5.14 -9.19 30.24
N ALA A 178 3.89 -8.74 30.14
CA ALA A 178 3.00 -9.09 29.03
C ALA A 178 3.28 -8.28 27.76
N GLY A 179 3.73 -7.02 27.89
CA GLY A 179 4.13 -6.19 26.74
C GLY A 179 5.38 -6.71 26.03
N ALA A 180 6.36 -7.23 26.78
CA ALA A 180 7.53 -7.90 26.21
C ALA A 180 7.20 -9.26 25.55
N ALA A 181 6.06 -9.87 25.91
CA ALA A 181 5.64 -11.17 25.39
C ALA A 181 4.96 -11.09 24.00
N GLN A 182 4.59 -9.90 23.51
CA GLN A 182 4.01 -9.74 22.17
C GLN A 182 5.03 -9.93 21.04
N CYS A 183 6.34 -9.84 21.32
CA CYS A 183 7.38 -10.27 20.38
C CYS A 183 7.81 -11.74 20.54
N SER A 184 7.51 -12.41 21.66
CA SER A 184 8.02 -13.76 21.94
C SER A 184 7.01 -14.89 21.71
N ASN A 185 5.73 -14.60 21.49
CA ASN A 185 4.72 -15.66 21.33
C ASN A 185 4.33 -15.91 19.87
N SER A 186 5.23 -16.57 19.14
CA SER A 186 4.97 -17.14 17.80
C SER A 186 3.89 -18.25 17.76
N ARG A 187 3.18 -18.52 18.87
CA ARG A 187 2.07 -19.49 18.94
C ARG A 187 0.68 -18.87 19.12
N ALA A 188 0.56 -17.58 19.41
CA ALA A 188 -0.74 -16.91 19.60
C ALA A 188 -1.35 -16.33 18.30
N ALA A 189 -0.63 -16.39 17.17
CA ALA A 189 -1.09 -15.96 15.84
C ALA A 189 -2.13 -16.91 15.19
N ARG A 190 -2.96 -17.62 15.98
CA ARG A 190 -4.04 -18.49 15.46
C ARG A 190 -5.38 -17.79 15.27
N ARG A 191 -5.48 -16.48 15.51
CA ARG A 191 -6.68 -15.70 15.22
C ARG A 191 -6.34 -14.39 14.49
N GLY A 192 -5.97 -14.56 13.22
CA GLY A 192 -6.39 -13.71 12.11
C GLY A 192 -6.42 -12.19 12.29
N THR A 193 -5.27 -11.53 12.38
CA THR A 193 -5.02 -10.20 11.77
C THR A 193 -3.49 -10.04 11.67
N VAL A 194 -2.96 -9.81 10.47
CA VAL A 194 -1.57 -9.38 10.29
C VAL A 194 -1.66 -7.87 10.13
N ASP A 195 -1.34 -7.11 11.17
CA ASP A 195 -1.30 -5.65 11.13
C ASP A 195 0.07 -5.23 10.60
N ALA A 196 0.22 -5.19 9.27
CA ALA A 196 1.38 -4.60 8.63
C ALA A 196 1.06 -3.11 8.39
N ARG A 197 1.55 -2.25 9.27
CA ARG A 197 1.48 -0.80 9.05
C ARG A 197 2.64 -0.40 8.16
N VAL A 198 2.32 -0.05 6.92
CA VAL A 198 3.23 0.64 6.02
C VAL A 198 2.86 2.12 6.08
N PHE A 199 3.75 2.94 6.62
CA PHE A 199 3.57 4.39 6.60
C PHE A 199 4.32 4.95 5.40
N VAL A 200 3.58 5.50 4.43
CA VAL A 200 4.15 6.18 3.27
C VAL A 200 4.04 7.68 3.47
N SER A 201 5.17 8.38 3.40
CA SER A 201 5.22 9.84 3.59
C SER A 201 5.80 10.52 2.36
N ARG A 202 5.18 11.63 1.93
CA ARG A 202 5.77 12.58 0.99
C ARG A 202 6.73 13.49 1.77
N GLY A 203 7.99 13.52 1.36
CA GLY A 203 9.07 14.09 2.16
C GLY A 203 8.97 15.60 2.40
N ASP A 204 9.19 16.00 3.65
CA ASP A 204 9.96 17.20 4.03
C ASP A 204 10.50 17.18 5.48
N ALA A 205 10.58 16.01 6.13
CA ALA A 205 11.16 15.89 7.47
C ALA A 205 12.60 15.37 7.39
N GLN A 206 13.55 16.30 7.37
CA GLN A 206 14.98 16.05 7.40
C GLN A 206 15.46 16.08 8.87
N ARG A 207 15.26 15.00 9.64
CA ARG A 207 15.89 14.86 10.97
C ARG A 207 17.05 13.86 10.89
N ARG A 208 18.24 14.32 11.34
CA ARG A 208 19.52 13.62 11.23
C ARG A 208 19.54 12.40 12.17
N CYS A 209 19.35 11.19 11.64
CA CYS A 209 19.67 9.96 12.40
C CYS A 209 21.21 9.84 12.50
N ARG A 210 21.77 9.97 13.72
CA ARG A 210 23.19 9.67 13.99
C ARG A 210 23.31 8.20 14.43
N ALA A 211 23.85 7.34 13.56
CA ALA A 211 24.01 5.91 13.85
C ALA A 211 25.26 5.61 14.69
N ARG A 212 25.12 4.74 15.69
CA ARG A 212 26.25 4.01 16.35
C ARG A 212 26.07 2.49 16.17
N ARG A 213 27.17 1.73 16.13
CA ARG A 213 27.19 0.30 15.77
C ARG A 213 26.75 -0.59 16.95
N ALA A 214 25.79 -1.50 16.75
CA ALA A 214 25.30 -2.43 17.78
C ALA A 214 26.09 -3.76 17.84
N ARG A 215 26.08 -4.44 19.01
CA ARG A 215 26.73 -5.75 19.26
C ARG A 215 25.69 -6.89 19.29
N ARG A 216 26.16 -8.10 18.95
CA ARG A 216 25.42 -9.27 18.38
C ARG A 216 24.37 -9.95 19.30
N GLY A 217 23.34 -10.52 18.65
CA GLY A 217 22.92 -11.92 18.83
C GLY A 217 21.55 -12.22 19.45
N PHE A 218 20.44 -12.01 18.72
CA PHE A 218 19.10 -12.67 18.87
C PHE A 218 18.21 -12.29 17.65
N SER A 219 17.10 -12.97 17.35
CA SER A 219 16.19 -12.56 16.23
C SER A 219 15.01 -11.74 16.77
N GLY A 220 15.06 -10.41 16.64
CA GLY A 220 13.96 -9.49 16.98
C GLY A 220 13.23 -8.92 15.77
N CYS A 221 12.06 -8.29 15.99
CA CYS A 221 11.29 -7.57 14.99
C CYS A 221 12.15 -6.47 14.32
N THR A 222 12.11 -6.37 12.99
CA THR A 222 12.89 -5.39 12.23
C THR A 222 12.00 -4.24 11.80
N ILE A 223 12.38 -3.00 12.12
CA ILE A 223 11.77 -1.82 11.50
C ILE A 223 12.72 -1.33 10.42
N PHE A 224 12.22 -1.21 9.20
CA PHE A 224 12.97 -0.79 8.03
C PHE A 224 12.40 0.55 7.52
N CYS A 225 13.26 1.55 7.38
CA CYS A 225 12.92 2.85 6.82
C CYS A 225 13.59 3.01 5.45
N ARG A 226 12.78 3.08 4.40
CA ARG A 226 13.19 3.43 3.05
C ARG A 226 13.27 4.95 2.92
N LYS A 227 14.40 5.46 2.42
CA LYS A 227 14.60 6.89 2.15
C LYS A 227 14.22 7.33 0.74
#